data_AF-A0A1Q5P4D7-F1
#
_entry.id   AF-A0A1Q5P4D7-F1
#
_cell.length_a   1.000
_cell.length_b   1.000
_cell.length_c   1.000
_cell.angle_alpha   90.00
_cell.angle_beta   90.00
_cell.angle_gamma   90.00
#
_symmetry.space_group_name_H-M   'P 1'
#
loop_
_entity.id
_entity.type
_entity.pdbx_description
1 polymer ?
#
loop_
_entity_poly.entity_id
_entity_poly.type
_entity_poly.pdbx_seq_one_letter_code
_entity_poly.pdbx_strand_id
1 'polypeptide(L)'
;MITILITTSFLMHGVSLFALILLFQRQNNMKQTEKKMIQTAAETEEMMSAFLMELKEENEQLIKQLSKKEAERKKPVPILNEAPQDDLLVLPPIIPRASVAKAYSSVKKEPKKPVKEQSASERMMELKKQGFSEEEIARELKIGVTEVQIGLKFYRPQ
;
A
#
# COMPACT_ATOMS: atom_id res chain seq x y z
N MET A 1 -14.88 -62.72 27.84
CA MET A 1 -15.51 -62.30 26.56
C MET A 1 -16.31 -61.02 26.72
N ILE A 2 -17.37 -60.99 27.53
CA ILE A 2 -18.21 -59.79 27.72
C ILE A 2 -17.44 -58.59 28.33
N THR A 3 -16.58 -58.83 29.30
CA THR A 3 -15.75 -57.78 29.93
C THR A 3 -14.86 -57.05 28.94
N ILE A 4 -14.21 -57.79 28.03
CA ILE A 4 -13.35 -57.25 26.96
C ILE A 4 -14.16 -56.36 26.01
N LEU A 5 -15.38 -56.78 25.65
CA LEU A 5 -16.28 -55.99 24.80
C LEU A 5 -16.72 -54.69 25.49
N ILE A 6 -17.03 -54.74 26.78
CA ILE A 6 -17.42 -53.56 27.57
C ILE A 6 -16.25 -52.58 27.70
N THR A 7 -15.04 -53.08 28.00
CA THR A 7 -13.86 -52.21 28.11
C THR A 7 -13.51 -51.54 26.78
N THR A 8 -13.59 -52.26 25.66
CA THR A 8 -13.32 -51.68 24.34
C THR A 8 -14.38 -50.66 23.93
N SER A 9 -15.66 -50.93 24.25
CA SER A 9 -16.74 -49.97 24.02
C SER A 9 -16.52 -48.68 24.82
N PHE A 10 -16.22 -48.80 26.11
CA PHE A 10 -15.93 -47.66 26.98
C PHE A 10 -14.72 -46.85 26.48
N LEU A 11 -13.65 -47.53 26.06
CA LEU A 11 -12.47 -46.89 25.50
C LEU A 11 -12.80 -46.10 24.21
N MET A 12 -13.55 -46.69 23.29
CA MET A 12 -13.99 -46.02 22.06
C MET A 12 -14.87 -44.79 22.33
N HIS A 13 -15.73 -44.85 23.36
CA HIS A 13 -16.53 -43.69 23.76
C HIS A 13 -15.65 -42.56 24.30
N GLY A 14 -14.63 -42.89 25.10
CA GLY A 14 -13.64 -41.91 25.57
C GLY A 14 -12.90 -41.21 24.42
N VAL A 15 -12.45 -41.99 23.43
CA VAL A 15 -11.80 -41.44 22.22
C VAL A 15 -12.77 -40.56 21.42
N SER A 16 -14.03 -40.96 21.29
CA SER A 16 -15.06 -40.17 20.60
C SER A 16 -15.32 -38.83 21.28
N LEU A 17 -15.47 -38.83 22.61
CA LEU A 17 -15.62 -37.60 23.39
C LEU A 17 -14.39 -36.70 23.29
N PHE A 18 -13.19 -37.28 23.32
CA PHE A 18 -11.95 -36.54 23.13
C PHE A 18 -11.89 -35.88 21.75
N ALA A 19 -12.25 -36.61 20.70
CA ALA A 19 -12.33 -36.06 19.34
C ALA A 19 -13.36 -34.91 19.25
N LEU A 20 -14.52 -35.04 19.90
CA LEU A 20 -15.53 -33.99 19.96
C LEU A 20 -15.00 -32.72 20.63
N ILE A 21 -14.28 -32.85 21.75
CA ILE A 21 -13.65 -31.70 22.44
C ILE A 21 -12.62 -31.01 21.54
N LEU A 22 -11.78 -31.76 20.84
CA LEU A 22 -10.78 -31.20 19.91
C LEU A 22 -11.45 -30.42 18.76
N LEU A 23 -12.52 -30.99 18.18
CA LEU A 23 -13.29 -30.31 17.13
C LEU A 23 -13.96 -29.04 17.64
N PHE A 24 -14.53 -29.08 18.85
CA PHE A 24 -15.16 -27.92 19.49
C PHE A 24 -14.16 -26.78 19.72
N GLN A 25 -12.96 -27.09 20.23
CA GLN A 25 -11.90 -26.09 20.41
C GLN A 25 -11.47 -25.47 19.08
N ARG A 26 -11.26 -26.30 18.04
CA ARG A 26 -10.90 -25.82 16.70
C ARG A 26 -11.97 -24.90 16.11
N GLN A 27 -13.25 -25.24 16.27
CA GLN A 27 -14.36 -24.45 15.75
C GLN A 27 -14.52 -23.12 16.51
N ASN A 28 -14.31 -23.12 17.83
CA ASN A 28 -14.42 -21.92 18.65
C ASN A 28 -13.34 -20.89 18.32
N ASN A 29 -12.09 -21.34 18.11
CA ASN A 29 -10.98 -20.47 17.74
C ASN A 29 -11.24 -19.76 16.40
N MET A 30 -11.77 -20.48 15.41
CA MET A 30 -12.10 -19.90 14.10
C MET A 30 -13.15 -18.79 14.20
N LYS A 31 -14.22 -19.01 14.97
CA LYS A 31 -15.29 -18.02 15.18
C LYS A 31 -14.79 -16.74 15.86
N GLN A 32 -13.85 -16.87 16.80
CA GLN A 32 -13.25 -15.70 17.44
C GLN A 32 -12.36 -14.91 16.50
N THR A 33 -11.57 -15.59 15.67
CA THR A 33 -10.75 -14.95 14.63
C THR A 33 -11.61 -14.18 13.63
N GLU A 34 -12.71 -14.76 13.16
CA GLU A 34 -13.64 -14.10 12.23
C GLU A 34 -14.19 -12.80 12.82
N LYS A 35 -14.65 -12.83 14.07
CA LYS A 35 -15.14 -11.61 14.76
C LYS A 35 -14.06 -10.54 14.87
N LYS A 36 -12.84 -10.93 15.23
CA LYS A 36 -11.69 -10.00 15.31
C LYS A 36 -11.39 -9.40 13.93
N MET A 37 -11.42 -10.19 12.87
CA MET A 37 -11.22 -9.69 11.50
C MET A 37 -12.28 -8.66 11.10
N ILE A 38 -13.57 -8.92 11.40
CA ILE A 38 -14.66 -7.99 11.11
C ILE A 38 -14.46 -6.68 11.90
N GLN A 39 -14.10 -6.77 13.18
CA GLN A 39 -13.84 -5.60 14.01
C GLN A 39 -12.65 -4.78 13.50
N THR A 40 -11.51 -5.43 13.23
CA THR A 40 -10.33 -4.75 12.68
C THR A 40 -10.63 -4.12 11.32
N ALA A 41 -11.45 -4.76 10.46
CA ALA A 41 -11.86 -4.17 9.19
C ALA A 41 -12.65 -2.86 9.39
N ALA A 42 -13.58 -2.83 10.35
CA ALA A 42 -14.33 -1.61 10.68
C ALA A 42 -13.40 -0.51 11.23
N GLU A 43 -12.48 -0.85 12.12
CA GLU A 43 -11.48 0.08 12.65
C GLU A 43 -10.57 0.63 11.53
N THR A 44 -10.21 -0.20 10.54
CA THR A 44 -9.43 0.26 9.38
C THR A 44 -10.23 1.15 8.44
N GLU A 45 -11.52 0.92 8.28
CA GLU A 45 -12.41 1.78 7.47
C GLU A 45 -12.55 3.17 8.11
N GLU A 46 -12.70 3.24 9.43
CA GLU A 46 -12.74 4.48 10.19
C GLU A 46 -11.41 5.26 10.03
N MET A 47 -10.28 4.57 10.19
CA MET A 47 -8.95 5.16 10.00
C MET A 47 -8.74 5.66 8.56
N MET A 48 -9.13 4.87 7.55
CA MET A 48 -9.07 5.31 6.15
C MET A 48 -9.96 6.52 5.89
N SER A 49 -11.14 6.57 6.49
CA SER A 49 -12.05 7.72 6.36
C SER A 49 -11.46 8.98 6.97
N ALA A 50 -10.82 8.87 8.14
CA ALA A 50 -10.09 9.96 8.76
C ALA A 50 -8.93 10.46 7.86
N PHE A 51 -8.12 9.53 7.32
CA PHE A 51 -7.05 9.90 6.38
C PHE A 51 -7.56 10.54 5.09
N LEU A 52 -8.65 10.04 4.52
CA LEU A 52 -9.25 10.64 3.31
C LEU A 52 -9.81 12.04 3.59
N MET A 53 -10.35 12.27 4.78
CA MET A 53 -10.82 13.58 5.21
C MET A 53 -9.64 14.56 5.37
N GLU A 54 -8.57 14.14 6.03
CA GLU A 54 -7.35 14.92 6.19
C GLU A 54 -6.73 15.28 4.83
N LEU A 55 -6.57 14.30 3.92
CA LEU A 55 -6.07 14.53 2.57
C LEU A 55 -6.97 15.48 1.75
N LYS A 56 -8.28 15.38 1.92
CA LYS A 56 -9.21 16.31 1.27
C LYS A 56 -9.02 17.73 1.80
N GLU A 57 -8.91 17.88 3.11
CA GLU A 57 -8.71 19.17 3.75
C GLU A 57 -7.39 19.81 3.32
N GLU A 58 -6.29 19.05 3.30
CA GLU A 58 -4.99 19.51 2.82
C GLU A 58 -5.05 19.96 1.35
N ASN A 59 -5.74 19.22 0.49
CA ASN A 59 -5.96 19.60 -0.91
C ASN A 59 -6.74 20.92 -1.03
N GLU A 60 -7.79 21.11 -0.23
CA GLU A 60 -8.54 22.39 -0.21
C GLU A 60 -7.68 23.56 0.27
N GLN A 61 -6.85 23.34 1.30
CA GLN A 61 -5.92 24.35 1.79
C GLN A 61 -4.89 24.73 0.73
N LEU A 62 -4.32 23.75 0.02
CA LEU A 62 -3.38 23.98 -1.07
C LEU A 62 -4.02 24.81 -2.20
N ILE A 63 -5.24 24.44 -2.63
CA ILE A 63 -5.97 25.19 -3.66
C ILE A 63 -6.21 26.64 -3.23
N LYS A 64 -6.59 26.86 -1.96
CA LYS A 64 -6.76 28.22 -1.41
C LYS A 64 -5.46 29.03 -1.44
N GLN A 65 -4.33 28.43 -1.05
CA GLN A 65 -3.02 29.09 -1.10
C GLN A 65 -2.59 29.45 -2.52
N LEU A 66 -2.81 28.55 -3.48
CA LEU A 66 -2.50 28.77 -4.89
C LEU A 66 -3.38 29.88 -5.49
N SER A 67 -4.70 29.84 -5.25
CA SER A 67 -5.63 30.87 -5.74
C SER A 67 -5.36 32.25 -5.14
N LYS A 68 -5.02 32.32 -3.84
CA LYS A 68 -4.61 33.58 -3.20
C LYS A 68 -3.35 34.17 -3.83
N LYS A 69 -2.36 33.32 -4.13
CA LYS A 69 -1.09 33.73 -4.76
C LYS A 69 -1.26 34.20 -6.21
N GLU A 70 -2.23 33.66 -6.95
CA GLU A 70 -2.61 34.16 -8.29
C GLU A 70 -3.29 35.53 -8.23
N ALA A 71 -4.11 35.80 -7.21
CA ALA A 71 -4.76 37.10 -7.03
C ALA A 71 -3.76 38.22 -6.67
N GLU A 72 -2.69 37.90 -5.94
CA GLU A 72 -1.63 38.87 -5.59
C GLU A 72 -0.70 39.21 -6.78
N ARG A 73 -0.62 38.36 -7.81
CA ARG A 73 0.13 38.63 -9.07
C ARG A 73 -0.58 39.55 -10.06
N LYS A 74 -1.87 39.89 -9.85
CA LYS A 74 -2.65 40.78 -10.72
C LYS A 74 -2.54 42.28 -10.39
N LYS A 75 -1.60 42.69 -9.53
CA LYS A 75 -1.26 44.12 -9.42
C LYS A 75 -0.44 44.53 -10.65
N PRO A 76 -0.79 45.63 -11.34
CA PRO A 76 -0.13 46.00 -12.58
C PRO A 76 1.33 46.36 -12.29
N VAL A 77 2.24 45.52 -12.76
CA VAL A 77 3.66 45.85 -12.86
C VAL A 77 3.80 46.79 -14.07
N PRO A 78 4.41 47.99 -13.93
CA PRO A 78 4.69 48.86 -15.06
C PRO A 78 5.52 48.13 -16.11
N ILE A 79 5.02 48.11 -17.35
CA ILE A 79 5.70 47.55 -18.50
C ILE A 79 6.96 48.39 -18.76
N LEU A 80 8.13 47.87 -18.41
CA LEU A 80 9.39 48.33 -18.98
C LEU A 80 9.62 47.50 -20.25
N ASN A 81 9.51 48.15 -21.39
CA ASN A 81 9.91 47.59 -22.68
C ASN A 81 11.40 47.28 -22.62
N GLU A 82 11.77 46.00 -22.63
CA GLU A 82 13.05 45.51 -23.16
C GLU A 82 12.94 43.98 -23.29
N ALA A 83 12.83 43.50 -24.54
CA ALA A 83 13.03 42.11 -24.86
C ALA A 83 14.54 41.83 -24.84
N PRO A 84 14.98 40.79 -24.13
CA PRO A 84 15.59 39.67 -24.86
C PRO A 84 14.80 38.37 -24.68
N GLN A 85 14.61 37.69 -25.81
CA GLN A 85 14.11 36.33 -25.92
C GLN A 85 15.13 35.39 -25.28
N ASP A 86 14.70 34.54 -24.35
CA ASP A 86 15.12 33.14 -24.19
C ASP A 86 14.56 32.61 -22.86
N ASP A 87 13.38 31.97 -22.97
CA ASP A 87 12.94 30.83 -22.16
C ASP A 87 11.43 30.64 -22.41
N LEU A 88 11.13 30.15 -23.60
CA LEU A 88 9.82 29.56 -23.88
C LEU A 88 9.65 28.36 -22.94
N LEU A 89 8.90 28.54 -21.85
CA LEU A 89 8.38 27.45 -21.05
C LEU A 89 7.54 26.55 -21.96
N VAL A 90 8.15 25.48 -22.48
CA VAL A 90 7.48 24.43 -23.23
C VAL A 90 6.52 23.73 -22.27
N LEU A 91 5.26 24.16 -22.28
CA LEU A 91 4.18 23.44 -21.62
C LEU A 91 4.09 22.05 -22.24
N PRO A 92 4.01 20.98 -21.44
CA PRO A 92 3.84 19.63 -21.98
C PRO A 92 2.57 19.57 -22.83
N PRO A 93 2.56 18.78 -23.93
CA PRO A 93 1.43 18.71 -24.82
C PRO A 93 0.17 18.27 -24.06
N ILE A 94 -0.92 19.02 -24.22
CA ILE A 94 -2.21 18.66 -23.63
C ILE A 94 -2.71 17.41 -24.34
N ILE A 95 -2.59 16.26 -23.67
CA ILE A 95 -3.03 14.98 -24.21
C ILE A 95 -4.56 14.89 -24.10
N PRO A 96 -5.30 14.72 -25.21
CA PRO A 96 -6.76 14.57 -25.18
C PRO A 96 -7.18 13.36 -24.34
N ARG A 97 -8.25 13.50 -23.55
CA ARG A 97 -8.77 12.40 -22.70
C ARG A 97 -9.09 11.11 -23.48
N ALA A 98 -9.44 11.25 -24.77
CA ALA A 98 -9.71 10.12 -25.66
C ALA A 98 -8.46 9.26 -25.96
N SER A 99 -7.27 9.86 -26.11
CA SER A 99 -6.04 9.10 -26.35
C SER A 99 -5.57 8.37 -25.09
N VAL A 100 -5.82 8.95 -23.92
CA VAL A 100 -5.55 8.33 -22.62
C VAL A 100 -6.43 7.08 -22.40
N ALA A 101 -7.74 7.17 -22.66
CA ALA A 101 -8.66 6.03 -22.54
C ALA A 101 -8.29 4.88 -23.51
N LYS A 102 -7.81 5.22 -24.71
CA LYS A 102 -7.31 4.23 -25.68
C LYS A 102 -6.06 3.51 -25.18
N ALA A 103 -5.11 4.24 -24.58
CA ALA A 103 -3.91 3.68 -23.99
C ALA A 103 -4.23 2.70 -22.84
N TYR A 104 -5.19 3.03 -21.98
CA TYR A 104 -5.67 2.12 -20.92
C TYR A 104 -6.41 0.89 -21.46
N SER A 105 -7.16 1.04 -22.56
CA SER A 105 -7.90 -0.06 -23.17
C SER A 105 -6.99 -1.09 -23.87
N SER A 106 -5.83 -0.66 -24.36
CA SER A 106 -4.82 -1.54 -24.96
C SER A 106 -4.05 -2.43 -23.96
N VAL A 107 -4.26 -2.28 -22.65
CA VAL A 107 -3.57 -3.08 -21.61
C VAL A 107 -4.31 -4.38 -21.25
N LYS A 108 -5.22 -4.87 -22.12
CA LYS A 108 -5.96 -6.12 -21.83
C LYS A 108 -5.27 -7.36 -22.40
N LYS A 109 -4.65 -8.11 -21.49
CA LYS A 109 -4.28 -9.54 -21.51
C LYS A 109 -3.21 -9.98 -22.53
N GLU A 110 -1.96 -9.82 -22.12
CA GLU A 110 -0.97 -10.89 -22.27
C GLU A 110 -0.51 -11.30 -20.86
N PRO A 111 -0.47 -12.60 -20.52
CA PRO A 111 0.24 -13.06 -19.34
C PRO A 111 1.73 -13.00 -19.68
N LYS A 112 2.32 -11.81 -19.54
CA LYS A 112 3.77 -11.69 -19.57
C LYS A 112 4.30 -12.50 -18.39
N LYS A 113 5.01 -13.58 -18.73
CA LYS A 113 5.85 -14.39 -17.82
C LYS A 113 6.57 -13.48 -16.83
N PRO A 114 6.76 -13.89 -15.57
CA PRO A 114 7.36 -13.04 -14.54
C PRO A 114 8.78 -12.70 -14.97
N VAL A 115 8.94 -11.53 -15.61
CA VAL A 115 10.22 -10.85 -15.63
C VAL A 115 10.40 -10.44 -14.19
N LYS A 116 11.33 -11.10 -13.48
CA LYS A 116 11.89 -10.61 -12.22
C LYS A 116 12.59 -9.28 -12.52
N GLU A 117 11.82 -8.23 -12.75
CA GLU A 117 12.26 -6.89 -12.39
C GLU A 117 12.34 -6.95 -10.87
N GLN A 118 13.56 -7.08 -10.35
CA GLN A 118 13.81 -6.94 -8.92
C GLN A 118 13.10 -5.66 -8.49
N SER A 119 12.05 -5.82 -7.68
CA SER A 119 11.29 -4.69 -7.17
C SER A 119 12.28 -3.72 -6.52
N ALA A 120 12.05 -2.40 -6.63
CA ALA A 120 12.94 -1.41 -6.02
C ALA A 120 13.27 -1.75 -4.55
N SER A 121 12.31 -2.34 -3.84
CA SER A 121 12.45 -2.85 -2.47
C SER A 121 13.37 -4.08 -2.32
N GLU A 122 13.39 -4.98 -3.30
CA GLU A 122 14.26 -6.16 -3.32
C GLU A 122 15.73 -5.74 -3.47
N ARG A 123 16.00 -4.71 -4.29
CA ARG A 123 17.32 -4.09 -4.42
C ARG A 123 17.77 -3.37 -3.14
N MET A 124 16.87 -2.64 -2.48
CA MET A 124 17.16 -2.03 -1.18
C MET A 124 17.54 -3.08 -0.12
N MET A 125 16.86 -4.23 -0.13
CA MET A 125 17.15 -5.32 0.79
C MET A 125 18.47 -6.02 0.48
N GLU A 126 18.79 -6.23 -0.80
CA GLU A 126 20.05 -6.80 -1.24
C GLU A 126 21.24 -5.92 -0.84
N LEU A 127 21.14 -4.60 -1.05
CA LEU A 127 22.16 -3.64 -0.62
C LEU A 127 22.28 -3.58 0.91
N LYS A 128 21.17 -3.66 1.66
CA LYS A 128 21.25 -3.74 3.12
C LYS A 128 21.90 -5.04 3.60
N LYS A 129 21.65 -6.18 2.93
CA LYS A 129 22.31 -7.46 3.22
C LYS A 129 23.80 -7.43 2.90
N GLN A 130 24.21 -6.65 1.90
CA GLN A 130 25.61 -6.40 1.56
C GLN A 130 26.31 -5.45 2.56
N GLY A 131 25.57 -4.87 3.52
CA GLY A 131 26.12 -4.07 4.61
C GLY A 131 26.18 -2.57 4.35
N PHE A 132 25.58 -2.08 3.26
CA PHE A 132 25.53 -0.65 2.94
C PHE A 132 24.68 0.14 3.95
N SER A 133 25.09 1.39 4.18
CA SER A 133 24.33 2.32 5.03
C SER A 133 23.05 2.78 4.33
N GLU A 134 22.04 3.20 5.10
CA GLU A 134 20.77 3.68 4.53
C GLU A 134 20.95 4.92 3.64
N GLU A 135 22.00 5.71 3.90
CA GLU A 135 22.37 6.88 3.10
C GLU A 135 23.10 6.51 1.80
N GLU A 136 23.80 5.38 1.78
CA GLU A 136 24.48 4.86 0.59
C GLU A 136 23.46 4.22 -0.37
N ILE A 137 22.50 3.47 0.19
CA ILE A 137 21.38 2.90 -0.57
C ILE A 137 20.56 4.02 -1.22
N ALA A 138 20.31 5.11 -0.50
CA ALA A 138 19.60 6.28 -1.01
C ALA A 138 20.32 6.94 -2.20
N ARG A 139 21.65 7.08 -2.11
CA ARG A 139 22.48 7.64 -3.19
C ARG A 139 22.53 6.74 -4.42
N GLU A 140 22.71 5.44 -4.21
CA GLU A 140 22.80 4.45 -5.30
C GLU A 140 21.49 4.34 -6.09
N LEU A 141 20.36 4.30 -5.37
CA LEU A 141 19.03 4.17 -5.97
C LEU A 141 18.38 5.52 -6.32
N LYS A 142 19.06 6.65 -6.03
CA LYS A 142 18.55 8.03 -6.22
C LYS A 142 17.17 8.26 -5.59
N ILE A 143 16.96 7.69 -4.41
CA ILE A 143 15.74 7.80 -3.61
C ILE A 143 16.06 8.47 -2.28
N GLY A 144 15.07 9.06 -1.61
CA GLY A 144 15.28 9.72 -0.32
C GLY A 144 15.73 8.73 0.78
N VAL A 145 16.55 9.19 1.74
CA VAL A 145 16.95 8.36 2.90
C VAL A 145 15.72 7.86 3.68
N THR A 146 14.70 8.70 3.78
CA THR A 146 13.41 8.37 4.40
C THR A 146 12.66 7.27 3.63
N GLU A 147 12.73 7.27 2.31
CA GLU A 147 12.08 6.26 1.45
C GLU A 147 12.76 4.90 1.58
N VAL A 148 14.10 4.88 1.71
CA VAL A 148 14.87 3.66 2.02
C VAL A 148 14.46 3.11 3.37
N GLN A 149 14.39 3.96 4.40
CA GLN A 149 14.04 3.55 5.76
C GLN A 149 12.61 2.98 5.83
N ILE A 150 11.67 3.62 5.15
CA ILE A 150 10.29 3.14 4.98
C ILE A 150 10.30 1.81 4.22
N GLY A 151 10.97 1.74 3.07
CA GLY A 151 11.09 0.52 2.27
C GLY A 151 11.61 -0.66 3.09
N LEU A 152 12.68 -0.50 3.85
CA LEU A 152 13.20 -1.59 4.68
C LEU A 152 12.26 -2.01 5.81
N LYS A 153 11.48 -1.07 6.37
CA LYS A 153 10.58 -1.34 7.50
C LYS A 153 9.30 -2.06 7.06
N PHE A 154 8.74 -1.71 5.90
CA PHE A 154 7.51 -2.30 5.37
C PHE A 154 7.73 -3.61 4.62
N TYR A 155 8.90 -3.81 4.02
CA TYR A 155 9.22 -5.01 3.23
C TYR A 155 9.98 -6.09 4.02
N ARG A 156 9.96 -6.04 5.35
CA ARG A 156 10.46 -7.17 6.16
C ARG A 156 9.48 -8.34 5.98
N PRO A 157 9.87 -9.44 5.30
CA PRO A 157 9.00 -10.60 5.19
C PRO A 157 8.76 -11.14 6.61
N GLN A 158 7.49 -11.29 6.98
CA GLN A 158 7.09 -12.06 8.16
C GLN A 158 7.23 -13.56 7.86
#